data_AF-A0AAW3T4C6-F1
#
_entry.id   AF-A0AAW3T4C6-F1
#
_cell.length_a   1.000
_cell.length_b   1.000
_cell.length_c   1.000
_cell.angle_alpha   90.00
_cell.angle_beta   90.00
_cell.angle_gamma   90.00
#
_symmetry.space_group_name_H-M   'P 1'
#
loop_
_entity.id
_entity.type
_entity.pdbx_description
1 polymer ?
#
loop_
_entity_poly.entity_id
_entity_poly.type
_entity_poly.pdbx_seq_one_letter_code
_entity_poly.pdbx_strand_id
1 'polypeptide(L)'
;MITVRRAIAASVLVAAGIGLTGCTTGAESEPEDSLDPSATSGVSASGTSPIVFAFVCSVGSSDRTETYTTYSAVWADRRTDCTAERITGTEMSSQQRAAVDAADGDATLEELAAGCAVQGSGRWAGTIGSAAEAHVAAGLLEYCPGHPETAHLRDAIAAWRS
;
A
#
# COMPACT_ATOMS: atom_id res chain seq x y z
N MET A 1 14.64 22.19 -39.73
CA MET A 1 16.00 22.65 -39.40
C MET A 1 15.90 23.85 -38.47
N ILE A 2 16.06 23.63 -37.16
CA ILE A 2 16.53 24.64 -36.19
C ILE A 2 17.47 23.90 -35.25
N THR A 3 18.69 24.40 -35.16
CA THR A 3 19.87 23.82 -34.54
C THR A 3 20.23 24.69 -33.35
N VAL A 4 20.48 24.15 -32.15
CA VAL A 4 21.44 24.62 -31.10
C VAL A 4 21.41 23.54 -29.99
N ARG A 5 22.37 22.61 -29.88
CA ARG A 5 23.70 22.65 -29.24
C ARG A 5 23.75 22.90 -27.71
N ARG A 6 23.88 21.77 -26.98
CA ARG A 6 24.69 21.46 -25.78
C ARG A 6 25.13 22.60 -24.83
N ALA A 7 24.90 22.36 -23.53
CA ALA A 7 25.84 22.72 -22.46
C ALA A 7 25.99 21.54 -21.47
N ILE A 8 27.24 21.11 -21.25
CA ILE A 8 27.69 20.12 -20.26
C ILE A 8 28.44 20.91 -19.18
N ALA A 9 28.14 20.67 -17.90
CA ALA A 9 29.04 20.90 -16.75
C ALA A 9 28.42 20.13 -15.56
N ALA A 10 28.91 18.96 -15.13
CA ALA A 10 30.18 18.68 -14.46
C ALA A 10 30.37 19.49 -13.16
N SER A 11 29.91 18.93 -12.03
CA SER A 11 30.29 19.35 -10.68
C SER A 11 30.79 18.13 -9.91
N VAL A 12 32.01 18.27 -9.39
CA VAL A 12 32.91 17.24 -8.86
C VAL A 12 33.08 17.47 -7.35
N LEU A 13 32.99 16.36 -6.59
CA LEU A 13 33.63 15.97 -5.30
C LEU A 13 33.61 16.89 -4.06
N VAL A 14 33.48 16.24 -2.87
CA VAL A 14 34.36 16.23 -1.65
C VAL A 14 33.52 15.60 -0.52
N ALA A 15 33.74 14.35 -0.09
CA ALA A 15 34.77 13.78 0.80
C ALA A 15 34.56 13.99 2.33
N ALA A 16 34.69 12.86 3.03
CA ALA A 16 35.20 12.64 4.40
C ALA A 16 34.29 12.90 5.63
N GLY A 17 34.17 11.84 6.44
CA GLY A 17 33.68 11.87 7.81
C GLY A 17 33.72 10.49 8.47
N ILE A 18 34.92 9.96 8.73
CA ILE A 18 35.14 8.76 9.55
C ILE A 18 34.89 9.12 11.01
N GLY A 19 34.00 8.39 11.68
CA GLY A 19 33.80 8.44 13.13
C GLY A 19 33.86 7.04 13.72
N LEU A 20 35.07 6.57 14.03
CA LEU A 20 35.34 5.45 14.92
C LEU A 20 35.57 6.02 16.32
N THR A 21 34.83 5.54 17.33
CA THR A 21 35.30 5.23 18.70
C THR A 21 34.11 5.00 19.63
N GLY A 22 34.05 3.82 20.25
CA GLY A 22 33.09 3.55 21.33
C GLY A 22 32.95 2.09 21.75
N CYS A 23 34.00 1.27 21.69
CA CYS A 23 34.00 -0.04 22.38
C CYS A 23 34.19 0.20 23.88
N THR A 24 33.13 0.09 24.69
CA THR A 24 33.31 -0.16 26.12
C THR A 24 33.29 -1.67 26.34
N THR A 25 34.47 -2.22 26.60
CA THR A 25 34.66 -3.55 27.18
C THR A 25 34.20 -3.48 28.64
N GLY A 26 33.05 -4.06 28.93
CA GLY A 26 32.63 -4.43 30.28
C GLY A 26 32.30 -5.90 30.27
N ALA A 27 33.29 -6.73 30.59
CA ALA A 27 33.10 -8.15 30.86
C ALA A 27 32.97 -8.31 32.37
N GLU A 28 31.77 -8.63 32.83
CA GLU A 28 31.51 -9.19 34.16
C GLU A 28 30.64 -10.43 33.96
N SER A 29 31.22 -11.60 34.26
CA SER A 29 30.61 -12.91 34.11
C SER A 29 29.58 -13.19 35.22
N GLU A 30 28.38 -13.55 34.77
CA GLU A 30 27.47 -14.61 35.25
C GLU A 30 26.89 -14.53 36.69
N PRO A 31 25.57 -14.76 36.80
CA PRO A 31 25.15 -16.07 37.28
C PRO A 31 24.17 -16.77 36.33
N GLU A 32 24.31 -18.10 36.29
CA GLU A 32 23.46 -19.03 35.57
C GLU A 32 22.01 -18.97 36.09
N ASP A 33 21.16 -18.18 35.44
CA ASP A 33 19.72 -18.32 35.59
C ASP A 33 19.28 -19.42 34.63
N SER A 34 18.87 -20.54 35.21
CA SER A 34 18.31 -21.70 34.51
C SER A 34 17.06 -21.26 33.75
N LEU A 35 17.24 -20.88 32.48
CA LEU A 35 16.12 -20.59 31.58
C LEU A 35 15.38 -21.90 31.32
N ASP A 36 14.27 -22.09 32.01
CA ASP A 36 13.29 -23.13 31.75
C ASP A 36 12.84 -23.03 30.29
N PRO A 37 13.15 -23.99 29.41
CA PRO A 37 12.75 -23.94 28.00
C PRO A 37 11.23 -24.16 27.81
N SER A 38 10.46 -24.30 28.89
CA SER A 38 9.01 -24.50 28.85
C SER A 38 8.20 -23.21 28.90
N ALA A 39 8.83 -22.04 29.04
CA ALA A 39 8.16 -20.75 28.88
C ALA A 39 8.06 -20.34 27.40
N THR A 40 7.80 -21.29 26.51
CA THR A 40 6.96 -21.00 25.33
C THR A 40 5.56 -20.73 25.90
N SER A 41 5.36 -19.50 26.38
CA SER A 41 4.04 -18.89 26.39
C SER A 41 3.54 -19.04 24.96
N GLY A 42 2.76 -20.08 24.73
CA GLY A 42 1.90 -20.18 23.57
C GLY A 42 1.00 -18.97 23.64
N VAL A 43 1.45 -17.88 23.04
CA VAL A 43 0.55 -16.83 22.60
C VAL A 43 -0.25 -17.52 21.50
N SER A 44 -1.32 -18.21 21.90
CA SER A 44 -2.49 -18.29 21.06
C SER A 44 -2.84 -16.84 20.79
N ALA A 45 -2.33 -16.30 19.68
CA ALA A 45 -2.78 -15.03 19.13
C ALA A 45 -4.21 -15.27 18.63
N SER A 46 -5.12 -15.48 19.57
CA SER A 46 -6.56 -15.36 19.38
C SER A 46 -6.91 -13.87 19.37
N GLY A 47 -6.17 -13.12 18.56
CA GLY A 47 -6.42 -11.73 18.25
C GLY A 47 -6.79 -11.69 16.79
N THR A 48 -8.06 -11.45 16.50
CA THR A 48 -8.53 -11.22 15.15
C THR A 48 -7.94 -9.90 14.68
N SER A 49 -6.80 -10.01 13.98
CA SER A 49 -6.15 -8.85 13.38
C SER A 49 -6.95 -8.43 12.14
N PRO A 50 -7.02 -7.12 11.84
CA PRO A 50 -7.66 -6.66 10.62
C PRO A 50 -6.99 -7.31 9.42
N ILE A 51 -7.78 -7.61 8.39
CA ILE A 51 -7.26 -8.13 7.12
C ILE A 51 -6.25 -7.12 6.55
N VAL A 52 -5.06 -7.59 6.19
CA VAL A 52 -4.02 -6.78 5.54
C VAL A 52 -3.67 -7.42 4.21
N PHE A 53 -3.46 -6.58 3.19
CA PHE A 53 -3.10 -6.99 1.85
C PHE A 53 -1.68 -6.59 1.49
N ALA A 54 -1.02 -7.43 0.69
CA ALA A 54 0.03 -7.01 -0.23
C ALA A 54 -0.58 -6.78 -1.62
N PHE A 55 0.13 -6.03 -2.46
CA PHE A 55 -0.30 -5.71 -3.81
C PHE A 55 0.67 -6.33 -4.80
N VAL A 56 0.18 -7.21 -5.66
CA VAL A 56 0.97 -7.87 -6.70
C VAL A 56 0.67 -7.16 -8.02
N CYS A 57 1.64 -6.42 -8.52
CA CYS A 57 1.47 -5.57 -9.68
C CYS A 57 2.26 -6.11 -10.88
N SER A 58 1.65 -6.07 -12.06
CA SER A 58 2.32 -6.41 -13.32
C SER A 58 3.43 -5.40 -13.62
N VAL A 59 4.61 -5.89 -14.04
CA VAL A 59 5.75 -5.03 -14.42
C VAL A 59 6.23 -5.30 -15.84
N GLY A 60 6.13 -4.27 -16.69
CA GLY A 60 6.54 -4.34 -18.09
C GLY A 60 5.56 -5.13 -18.96
N SER A 61 6.05 -5.71 -20.06
CA SER A 61 5.25 -6.43 -21.06
C SER A 61 5.34 -7.96 -20.95
N SER A 62 5.81 -8.47 -19.82
CA SER A 62 5.99 -9.89 -19.54
C SER A 62 5.19 -10.27 -18.30
N ASP A 63 4.98 -11.56 -18.04
CA ASP A 63 4.30 -12.11 -16.84
C ASP A 63 5.07 -11.90 -15.52
N ARG A 64 5.92 -10.87 -15.46
CA ARG A 64 6.66 -10.51 -14.25
C ARG A 64 5.75 -9.67 -13.37
N THR A 65 5.80 -9.97 -12.08
CA THR A 65 5.10 -9.20 -11.06
C THR A 65 6.08 -8.68 -10.02
N GLU A 66 5.69 -7.61 -9.35
CA GLU A 66 6.37 -7.04 -8.21
C GLU A 66 5.38 -6.90 -7.05
N THR A 67 5.82 -7.26 -5.85
CA THR A 67 4.96 -7.27 -4.65
C THR A 67 5.28 -6.07 -3.76
N TYR A 68 4.24 -5.34 -3.37
CA TYR A 68 4.31 -4.18 -2.50
C TYR A 68 3.46 -4.42 -1.24
N THR A 69 3.93 -3.99 -0.07
CA THR A 69 3.18 -4.14 1.18
C THR A 69 2.41 -2.88 1.58
N THR A 70 2.53 -1.80 0.80
CA THR A 70 1.84 -0.52 1.04
C THR A 70 1.41 0.09 -0.29
N TYR A 71 0.22 0.70 -0.33
CA TYR A 71 -0.28 1.39 -1.53
C TYR A 71 0.61 2.57 -1.92
N SER A 72 1.26 3.25 -0.97
CA SER A 72 2.11 4.40 -1.24
C SER A 72 3.37 4.02 -2.03
N ALA A 73 3.91 2.81 -1.81
CA ALA A 73 4.99 2.29 -2.63
C ALA A 73 4.52 1.98 -4.06
N VAL A 74 3.30 1.46 -4.22
CA VAL A 74 2.69 1.24 -5.55
C VAL A 74 2.54 2.55 -6.31
N TRP A 75 2.07 3.61 -5.63
CA TRP A 75 1.93 4.94 -6.23
C TRP A 75 3.28 5.56 -6.59
N ALA A 76 4.30 5.41 -5.73
CA ALA A 76 5.65 5.90 -6.00
C ALA A 76 6.23 5.29 -7.28
N ASP A 77 5.97 4.00 -7.52
CA ASP A 77 6.41 3.25 -8.69
C ASP A 77 5.45 3.35 -9.89
N ARG A 78 4.34 4.10 -9.72
CA ARG A 78 3.31 4.36 -10.74
C ARG A 78 2.76 3.08 -11.37
N ARG A 79 2.50 2.06 -10.56
CA ARG A 79 1.82 0.85 -11.06
C ARG A 79 0.33 1.12 -11.23
N THR A 80 -0.25 0.52 -12.26
CA THR A 80 -1.65 0.73 -12.64
C THR A 80 -2.45 -0.56 -12.81
N ASP A 81 -1.79 -1.70 -12.66
CA ASP A 81 -2.36 -3.04 -12.83
C ASP A 81 -1.86 -3.90 -11.67
N CYS A 82 -2.70 -4.05 -10.65
CA CYS A 82 -2.37 -4.70 -9.39
C CYS A 82 -3.56 -5.54 -8.90
N THR A 83 -3.25 -6.65 -8.25
CA THR A 83 -4.19 -7.41 -7.44
C THR A 83 -3.83 -7.27 -5.96
N ALA A 84 -4.80 -7.51 -5.07
CA ALA A 84 -4.56 -7.52 -3.64
C ALA A 84 -4.56 -8.96 -3.11
N GLU A 85 -3.51 -9.33 -2.39
CA GLU A 85 -3.34 -10.64 -1.78
C GLU A 85 -3.32 -10.52 -0.26
N ARG A 86 -4.19 -11.25 0.42
CA ARG A 86 -4.25 -11.22 1.87
C ARG A 86 -2.99 -11.84 2.47
N ILE A 87 -2.27 -11.06 3.28
CA ILE A 87 -1.04 -11.51 3.94
C ILE A 87 -1.24 -11.83 5.43
N THR A 88 -2.23 -11.20 6.08
CA THR A 88 -2.60 -11.49 7.47
C THR A 88 -4.02 -11.03 7.77
N GLY A 89 -4.49 -11.35 8.97
CA GLY A 89 -5.81 -11.02 9.49
C GLY A 89 -6.91 -11.92 8.95
N THR A 90 -7.95 -12.08 9.75
CA THR A 90 -9.12 -12.92 9.42
C THR A 90 -10.44 -12.17 9.52
N GLU A 91 -10.44 -10.99 10.15
CA GLU A 91 -11.64 -10.17 10.32
C GLU A 91 -11.46 -8.81 9.68
N MET A 92 -12.55 -8.28 9.14
CA MET A 92 -12.57 -6.91 8.62
C MET A 92 -12.52 -5.90 9.76
N SER A 93 -11.70 -4.86 9.60
CA SER A 93 -11.81 -3.64 10.41
C SER A 93 -13.18 -2.97 10.23
N SER A 94 -13.53 -2.02 11.10
CA SER A 94 -14.76 -1.23 10.94
C SER A 94 -14.79 -0.48 9.61
N GLN A 95 -13.67 0.11 9.20
CA GLN A 95 -13.53 0.80 7.92
C GLN A 95 -13.69 -0.15 6.74
N GLN A 96 -13.03 -1.31 6.77
CA GLN A 96 -13.13 -2.30 5.70
C GLN A 96 -14.56 -2.79 5.52
N ARG A 97 -15.26 -3.01 6.63
CA ARG A 97 -16.68 -3.40 6.62
C ARG A 97 -17.56 -2.30 6.03
N ALA A 98 -17.37 -1.05 6.48
CA ALA A 98 -18.09 0.10 5.92
C ALA A 98 -17.84 0.28 4.41
N ALA A 99 -16.62 0.01 3.95
CA ALA A 99 -16.29 0.08 2.53
C ALA A 99 -16.98 -1.01 1.70
N VAL A 100 -17.01 -2.25 2.20
CA VAL A 100 -17.74 -3.36 1.56
C VAL A 100 -19.25 -3.10 1.58
N ASP A 101 -19.78 -2.59 2.69
CA ASP A 101 -21.19 -2.22 2.81
C ASP A 101 -21.57 -1.11 1.82
N ALA A 102 -20.70 -0.09 1.65
CA ALA A 102 -20.90 0.98 0.67
C ALA A 102 -20.80 0.51 -0.79
N ALA A 103 -20.07 -0.59 -1.03
CA ALA A 103 -20.00 -1.23 -2.34
C ALA A 103 -21.24 -2.07 -2.68
N ASP A 104 -22.16 -2.30 -1.74
CA ASP A 104 -23.45 -2.99 -1.95
C ASP A 104 -23.35 -4.33 -2.70
N GLY A 105 -22.24 -5.06 -2.49
CA GLY A 105 -21.96 -6.33 -3.16
C GLY A 105 -21.37 -6.23 -4.58
N ASP A 106 -21.21 -5.02 -5.12
CA ASP A 106 -20.59 -4.78 -6.43
C ASP A 106 -19.05 -4.80 -6.39
N ALA A 107 -18.45 -4.85 -5.21
CA ALA A 107 -17.02 -5.14 -5.02
C ALA A 107 -16.75 -5.88 -3.71
N THR A 108 -15.78 -6.77 -3.76
CA THR A 108 -15.17 -7.46 -2.62
C THR A 108 -14.12 -6.57 -1.93
N LEU A 109 -13.72 -6.96 -0.73
CA LEU A 109 -12.66 -6.25 0.01
C LEU A 109 -11.33 -6.26 -0.76
N GLU A 110 -10.99 -7.39 -1.37
CA GLU A 110 -9.81 -7.59 -2.22
C GLU A 110 -9.83 -6.64 -3.42
N GLU A 111 -10.97 -6.47 -4.08
CA GLU A 111 -11.12 -5.56 -5.22
C GLU A 111 -11.00 -4.08 -4.78
N LEU A 112 -11.58 -3.71 -3.64
CA LEU A 112 -11.42 -2.38 -3.06
C LEU A 112 -9.96 -2.10 -2.68
N ALA A 113 -9.26 -3.09 -2.11
CA ALA A 113 -7.85 -3.01 -1.79
C ALA A 113 -6.99 -2.81 -3.04
N ALA A 114 -7.20 -3.64 -4.07
CA ALA A 114 -6.49 -3.53 -5.34
C ALA A 114 -6.75 -2.18 -6.00
N GLY A 115 -8.00 -1.71 -6.00
CA GLY A 115 -8.38 -0.40 -6.51
C GLY A 115 -7.68 0.76 -5.80
N CYS A 116 -7.51 0.70 -4.47
CA CYS A 116 -6.77 1.72 -3.71
C CYS A 116 -5.28 1.83 -4.10
N ALA A 117 -4.68 0.76 -4.62
CA ALA A 117 -3.28 0.75 -5.03
C ALA A 117 -3.05 1.41 -6.41
N VAL A 118 -4.09 1.62 -7.20
CA VAL A 118 -3.99 2.10 -8.59
C VAL A 118 -4.22 3.61 -8.68
N GLN A 119 -3.35 4.32 -9.42
CA GLN A 119 -3.50 5.75 -9.71
C GLN A 119 -3.63 6.01 -11.21
N GLY A 120 -4.41 7.03 -11.59
CA GLY A 120 -4.47 7.57 -12.95
C GLY A 120 -5.22 6.67 -13.93
N SER A 121 -5.94 5.66 -13.44
CA SER A 121 -6.70 4.71 -14.26
C SER A 121 -7.91 4.17 -13.50
N GLY A 122 -8.69 3.32 -14.20
CA GLY A 122 -9.84 2.64 -13.61
C GLY A 122 -10.88 3.62 -13.06
N ARG A 123 -11.41 3.29 -11.88
CA ARG A 123 -12.46 4.09 -11.22
C ARG A 123 -11.97 5.47 -10.78
N TRP A 124 -10.68 5.61 -10.48
CA TRP A 124 -10.11 6.87 -10.00
C TRP A 124 -9.99 7.95 -11.06
N ALA A 125 -9.92 7.58 -12.34
CA ALA A 125 -9.77 8.52 -13.47
C ALA A 125 -10.97 8.53 -14.44
N GLY A 126 -11.92 7.60 -14.28
CA GLY A 126 -13.08 7.47 -15.15
C GLY A 126 -14.34 8.19 -14.67
N THR A 127 -15.33 8.27 -15.55
CA THR A 127 -16.71 8.66 -15.19
C THR A 127 -17.50 7.47 -14.66
N ILE A 128 -18.59 7.74 -13.94
CA ILE A 128 -19.53 6.72 -13.45
C ILE A 128 -20.75 6.67 -14.37
N GLY A 129 -21.00 5.51 -14.98
CA GLY A 129 -22.10 5.29 -15.91
C GLY A 129 -23.23 4.40 -15.38
N SER A 130 -23.07 3.81 -14.19
CA SER A 130 -24.08 2.91 -13.61
C SER A 130 -24.08 2.94 -12.08
N ALA A 131 -25.16 2.40 -11.49
CA ALA A 131 -25.28 2.27 -10.04
C ALA A 131 -24.16 1.40 -9.44
N ALA A 132 -23.85 0.26 -10.07
CA ALA A 132 -22.77 -0.62 -9.63
C ALA A 132 -21.42 0.11 -9.58
N GLU A 133 -21.11 0.91 -10.60
CA GLU A 133 -19.90 1.72 -10.60
C GLU A 133 -19.89 2.79 -9.50
N ALA A 134 -21.06 3.36 -9.19
CA ALA A 134 -21.22 4.32 -8.10
C ALA A 134 -21.02 3.67 -6.72
N HIS A 135 -21.50 2.44 -6.52
CA HIS A 135 -21.30 1.69 -5.29
C HIS A 135 -19.83 1.36 -5.09
N VAL A 136 -19.15 0.81 -6.10
CA VAL A 136 -17.71 0.54 -6.02
C VAL A 136 -16.92 1.81 -5.74
N ALA A 137 -17.26 2.93 -6.40
CA ALA A 137 -16.63 4.23 -6.13
C ALA A 137 -16.86 4.70 -4.68
N ALA A 138 -18.06 4.51 -4.12
CA ALA A 138 -18.35 4.82 -2.72
C ALA A 138 -17.52 3.94 -1.77
N GLY A 139 -17.43 2.63 -2.05
CA GLY A 139 -16.57 1.70 -1.30
C GLY A 139 -15.09 2.11 -1.33
N LEU A 140 -14.57 2.57 -2.47
CA LEU A 140 -13.19 3.06 -2.59
C LEU A 140 -12.92 4.31 -1.76
N LEU A 141 -13.90 5.23 -1.67
CA LEU A 141 -13.78 6.43 -0.82
C LEU A 141 -13.72 6.09 0.68
N GLU A 142 -14.44 5.06 1.11
CA GLU A 142 -14.40 4.56 2.48
C GLU A 142 -13.11 3.76 2.77
N TYR A 143 -12.70 2.89 1.84
CA TYR A 143 -11.50 2.07 2.00
C TYR A 143 -10.21 2.92 1.99
N CYS A 144 -10.12 3.89 1.09
CA CYS A 144 -8.90 4.61 0.74
C CYS A 144 -9.08 6.14 0.83
N PRO A 145 -9.37 6.73 2.01
CA PRO A 145 -9.69 8.15 2.13
C PRO A 145 -8.50 9.07 1.81
N GLY A 146 -7.27 8.54 1.84
CA GLY A 146 -6.04 9.26 1.50
C GLY A 146 -5.60 9.10 0.04
N HIS A 147 -6.45 8.55 -0.84
CA HIS A 147 -6.10 8.37 -2.24
C HIS A 147 -5.86 9.73 -2.94
N PRO A 148 -4.82 9.88 -3.77
CA PRO A 148 -4.54 11.16 -4.44
C PRO A 148 -5.70 11.66 -5.33
N GLU A 149 -6.52 10.76 -5.84
CA GLU A 149 -7.64 11.06 -6.76
C GLU A 149 -9.01 11.10 -6.06
N THR A 150 -9.04 11.14 -4.72
CA THR A 150 -10.29 11.21 -3.93
C THR A 150 -11.21 12.36 -4.34
N ALA A 151 -10.66 13.54 -4.67
CA ALA A 151 -11.48 14.69 -5.09
C ALA A 151 -12.20 14.39 -6.41
N HIS A 152 -11.47 13.89 -7.41
CA HIS A 152 -12.04 13.53 -8.70
C HIS A 152 -13.13 12.44 -8.57
N LEU A 153 -12.89 11.41 -7.76
CA LEU A 153 -13.88 10.34 -7.56
C LEU A 153 -15.17 10.85 -6.92
N ARG A 154 -15.07 11.80 -5.96
CA ARG A 154 -16.25 12.45 -5.36
C ARG A 154 -17.02 13.26 -6.39
N ASP A 155 -16.33 14.01 -7.25
CA ASP A 155 -16.95 14.79 -8.32
C ASP A 155 -17.65 13.89 -9.34
N ALA A 156 -17.04 12.75 -9.71
CA ALA A 156 -17.64 11.77 -10.60
C ALA A 156 -18.94 11.17 -10.03
N ILE A 157 -18.96 10.85 -8.72
CA ILE A 157 -20.19 10.36 -8.04
C ILE A 157 -21.26 11.45 -8.03
N ALA A 158 -20.88 12.70 -7.74
CA ALA A 158 -21.82 13.81 -7.73
C ALA A 158 -22.44 14.06 -9.12
N ALA A 159 -21.63 14.01 -10.17
CA ALA A 159 -22.09 14.15 -11.56
C ALA A 159 -23.01 13.01 -12.01
N TRP A 160 -22.80 11.78 -11.53
CA TRP A 160 -23.71 10.66 -11.82
C TRP A 160 -25.09 10.82 -11.17
N ARG A 161 -25.16 11.50 -10.00
CA ARG A 161 -26.40 11.69 -9.24
C ARG A 161 -27.26 12.87 -9.73
N SER A 162 -26.73 13.72 -10.60
CA SER A 162 -27.42 14.92 -11.13
C SER A 162 -28.21 14.61 -12.39
#